data_AF-A0A7C3JRA0-F1
#
_entry.id   AF-A0A7C3JRA0-F1
#
_cell.length_a   1.000
_cell.length_b   1.000
_cell.length_c   1.000
_cell.angle_alpha   90.00
_cell.angle_beta   90.00
_cell.angle_gamma   90.00
#
_symmetry.space_group_name_H-M   'P 1'
#
loop_
_entity.id
_entity.type
_entity.pdbx_description
1 polymer ?
#
loop_
_entity_poly.entity_id
_entity_poly.type
_entity_poly.pdbx_seq_one_letter_code
_entity_poly.pdbx_strand_id
1 'polypeptide(L)'
;MFSLETWQITLFSLAVGLASTLVILPFGIALAWLLARKEWPLKSVAETIVLLPLVMPPVSTGLILLKIFGRRSPIGQWLYDRGVEIVFNWKGVLVAMAVMSFPLLVRSVRTSFAEVNPRLEQIAATLGASGWRIFFFITIPLAYKGIIAGALLAFSRALGEFGATILLAGNISGRTQT
;
A
#
# COMPACT_ATOMS: atom_id res chain seq x y z
N MET A 1 -22.53 -9.44 24.96
CA MET A 1 -22.35 -7.97 25.02
C MET A 1 -20.86 -7.72 24.82
N PHE A 2 -20.45 -6.99 23.77
CA PHE A 2 -19.02 -6.79 23.47
C PHE A 2 -18.31 -6.09 24.63
N SER A 3 -17.11 -6.55 25.01
CA SER A 3 -16.31 -5.89 26.04
C SER A 3 -15.71 -4.58 25.50
N LEU A 4 -15.35 -3.66 26.39
CA LEU A 4 -14.65 -2.42 26.04
C LEU A 4 -13.35 -2.70 25.25
N GLU A 5 -12.69 -3.82 25.56
CA GLU A 5 -11.49 -4.29 24.85
C GLU A 5 -11.76 -4.63 23.40
N THR A 6 -12.88 -5.31 23.09
CA THR A 6 -13.23 -5.64 21.69
C THR A 6 -13.41 -4.37 20.86
N TRP A 7 -13.99 -3.32 21.43
CA TRP A 7 -14.13 -2.03 20.75
C TRP A 7 -12.80 -1.35 20.50
N GLN A 8 -11.89 -1.37 21.48
CA GLN A 8 -10.55 -0.78 21.33
C GLN A 8 -9.74 -1.49 20.22
N ILE A 9 -9.78 -2.82 20.16
CA ILE A 9 -9.08 -3.60 19.13
C ILE A 9 -9.67 -3.32 17.75
N THR A 10 -11.00 -3.23 17.66
CA THR A 10 -11.69 -2.93 16.40
C THR A 10 -11.33 -1.54 15.88
N LEU A 11 -11.38 -0.52 16.74
CA LEU A 11 -11.01 0.85 16.37
C LEU A 11 -9.55 0.98 16.01
N PHE A 12 -8.65 0.29 16.72
CA PHE A 12 -7.23 0.25 16.39
C PHE A 12 -7.01 -0.35 14.99
N SER A 13 -7.63 -1.49 14.71
CA SER A 13 -7.54 -2.15 13.39
C SER A 13 -8.07 -1.26 12.27
N LEU A 14 -9.18 -0.56 12.52
CA LEU A 14 -9.77 0.38 11.57
C LEU A 14 -8.83 1.58 11.30
N ALA A 15 -8.30 2.17 12.37
CA ALA A 15 -7.41 3.33 12.28
C ALA A 15 -6.08 2.98 11.58
N VAL A 16 -5.46 1.86 11.94
CA VAL A 16 -4.19 1.42 11.32
C VAL A 16 -4.42 0.96 9.89
N GLY A 17 -5.53 0.26 9.60
CA GLY A 17 -5.91 -0.09 8.24
C GLY A 17 -6.07 1.15 7.35
N LEU A 18 -6.79 2.16 7.83
CA LEU A 18 -6.99 3.42 7.10
C LEU A 18 -5.67 4.16 6.91
N ALA A 19 -4.87 4.26 7.97
CA ALA A 19 -3.55 4.88 7.91
C ALA A 19 -2.64 4.17 6.89
N SER A 20 -2.64 2.83 6.87
CA SER A 20 -1.86 2.06 5.91
C SER A 20 -2.27 2.36 4.47
N THR A 21 -3.59 2.39 4.19
CA THR A 21 -4.13 2.73 2.86
C THR A 21 -3.74 4.14 2.44
N LEU A 22 -3.88 5.13 3.32
CA LEU A 22 -3.53 6.52 3.02
C LEU A 22 -2.03 6.68 2.76
N VAL A 23 -1.18 5.97 3.49
CA VAL A 23 0.28 5.97 3.29
C VAL A 23 0.63 5.41 1.91
N ILE A 24 0.02 4.30 1.49
CA ILE A 24 0.35 3.69 0.20
C ILE A 24 -0.32 4.36 -1.00
N LEU A 25 -1.40 5.12 -0.79
CA LEU A 25 -2.21 5.73 -1.83
C LEU A 25 -1.40 6.55 -2.86
N PRO A 26 -0.58 7.55 -2.46
CA PRO A 26 0.19 8.34 -3.42
C PRO A 26 1.20 7.49 -4.21
N PHE A 27 1.86 6.54 -3.56
CA PHE A 27 2.82 5.66 -4.22
C PHE A 27 2.13 4.69 -5.18
N GLY A 28 0.97 4.15 -4.79
CA GLY A 28 0.16 3.26 -5.61
C GLY A 28 -0.39 3.96 -6.84
N ILE A 29 -0.86 5.20 -6.69
CA ILE A 29 -1.30 6.05 -7.80
C ILE A 29 -0.15 6.34 -8.77
N ALA A 30 1.00 6.77 -8.26
CA ALA A 30 2.16 7.09 -9.09
C ALA A 30 2.65 5.87 -9.89
N LEU A 31 2.76 4.72 -9.22
CA LEU A 31 3.18 3.47 -9.86
C LEU A 31 2.14 2.95 -10.85
N ALA A 32 0.86 2.97 -10.49
CA ALA A 32 -0.22 2.56 -11.38
C ALA A 32 -0.28 3.42 -12.65
N TRP A 33 -0.11 4.74 -12.54
CA TRP A 33 -0.05 5.65 -13.68
C TRP A 33 1.13 5.32 -14.60
N LEU A 34 2.29 5.08 -14.01
CA LEU A 34 3.51 4.75 -14.73
C LEU A 34 3.39 3.42 -15.50
N LEU A 35 2.83 2.40 -14.85
CA LEU A 35 2.54 1.10 -15.46
C LEU A 35 1.43 1.17 -16.52
N ALA A 36 0.49 2.12 -16.41
CA ALA A 36 -0.58 2.30 -17.38
C ALA A 36 -0.16 3.11 -18.62
N ARG A 37 0.84 3.99 -18.50
CA ARG A 37 1.20 4.94 -19.57
C ARG A 37 2.51 4.67 -20.27
N LYS A 38 3.48 4.03 -19.60
CA LYS A 38 4.81 3.79 -20.18
C LYS A 38 5.03 2.31 -20.47
N GLU A 39 5.64 2.06 -21.61
CA GLU A 39 6.29 0.79 -21.91
C GLU A 39 7.80 0.98 -21.70
N TRP A 40 8.39 0.14 -20.86
CA TRP A 40 9.81 0.15 -20.57
C TRP A 40 10.29 -1.29 -20.37
N PRO A 41 11.59 -1.61 -20.56
CA PRO A 41 12.04 -3.00 -20.56
C PRO A 41 11.83 -3.74 -19.22
N LEU A 42 11.84 -3.02 -18.09
CA LEU A 42 11.70 -3.61 -16.74
C LEU A 42 10.25 -3.61 -16.21
N LYS A 43 9.26 -3.42 -17.08
CA LYS A 43 7.85 -3.28 -16.68
C LYS A 43 7.32 -4.55 -16.03
N SER A 44 7.56 -5.68 -16.69
CA SER A 44 7.13 -6.99 -16.20
C SER A 44 7.79 -7.33 -14.85
N VAL A 45 9.05 -6.94 -14.64
CA VAL A 45 9.73 -7.11 -13.34
C VAL A 45 9.07 -6.27 -12.26
N ALA A 46 8.80 -4.98 -12.53
CA ALA A 46 8.12 -4.11 -11.60
C ALA A 46 6.70 -4.62 -11.25
N GLU A 47 5.93 -5.04 -12.24
CA GLU A 47 4.61 -5.65 -12.04
C GLU A 47 4.69 -6.91 -11.18
N THR A 48 5.68 -7.77 -11.46
CA THR A 48 5.91 -8.99 -10.69
C THR A 48 6.20 -8.65 -9.24
N ILE A 49 7.15 -7.76 -8.97
CA ILE A 49 7.51 -7.32 -7.60
C ILE A 49 6.29 -6.77 -6.85
N VAL A 50 5.47 -5.96 -7.51
CA VAL A 50 4.24 -5.42 -6.92
C VAL A 50 3.25 -6.53 -6.59
N LEU A 51 3.15 -7.57 -7.41
CA LEU A 51 2.21 -8.68 -7.22
C LEU A 51 2.73 -9.77 -6.27
N LEU A 52 4.04 -9.82 -5.99
CA LEU A 52 4.64 -10.84 -5.13
C LEU A 52 3.90 -11.01 -3.78
N PRO A 53 3.56 -9.94 -3.02
CA PRO A 53 2.88 -10.10 -1.74
C PRO A 53 1.51 -10.80 -1.84
N LEU A 54 0.85 -10.73 -2.99
CA LEU A 54 -0.44 -11.36 -3.23
C LEU A 54 -0.32 -12.87 -3.49
N VAL A 55 0.80 -13.31 -4.08
CA VAL A 55 1.05 -14.71 -4.43
C VAL A 55 1.73 -15.47 -3.29
N MET A 56 2.52 -14.76 -2.48
CA MET A 56 3.26 -15.36 -1.37
C MET A 56 2.35 -15.68 -0.18
N PRO A 57 2.61 -16.77 0.56
CA PRO A 57 1.97 -17.00 1.85
C PRO A 57 2.21 -15.80 2.78
N PRO A 58 1.18 -15.30 3.51
CA PRO A 58 1.32 -14.12 4.38
C PRO A 58 2.44 -14.27 5.42
N VAL A 59 2.61 -15.49 5.95
CA VAL A 59 3.69 -15.84 6.89
C VAL A 59 5.06 -15.64 6.25
N SER A 60 5.26 -16.08 5.01
CA SER A 60 6.51 -15.88 4.28
C SER A 60 6.80 -14.40 4.04
N THR A 61 5.78 -13.62 3.67
CA THR A 61 5.91 -12.16 3.52
C THR A 61 6.28 -11.51 4.85
N GLY A 62 5.64 -11.90 5.96
CA GLY A 62 5.97 -11.43 7.30
C GLY A 62 7.42 -11.72 7.70
N LEU A 63 7.95 -12.91 7.40
CA LEU A 63 9.36 -13.26 7.65
C LEU A 63 10.33 -12.41 6.84
N ILE A 64 9.98 -12.10 5.59
CA ILE A 64 10.79 -11.21 4.74
C ILE A 64 10.80 -9.80 5.33
N LEU A 65 9.62 -9.28 5.71
CA LEU A 65 9.53 -7.96 6.36
C LEU A 65 10.31 -7.92 7.67
N LEU A 66 10.26 -8.99 8.47
CA LEU A 66 11.05 -9.11 9.70
C LEU A 66 12.56 -9.09 9.41
N LYS A 67 13.02 -9.76 8.34
CA LYS A 67 14.42 -9.70 7.92
C LYS A 67 14.83 -8.32 7.39
N ILE A 68 13.93 -7.60 6.73
CA ILE A 68 14.18 -6.25 6.17
C ILE A 68 14.18 -5.18 7.26
N PHE A 69 13.30 -5.29 8.26
CA PHE A 69 13.10 -4.27 9.30
C PHE A 69 13.72 -4.65 10.64
N GLY A 70 14.25 -5.87 10.77
CA GLY A 70 14.94 -6.34 11.97
C GLY A 70 16.18 -5.52 12.28
N ARG A 71 16.51 -5.35 13.57
CA ARG A 71 17.61 -4.50 14.05
C ARG A 71 18.99 -4.80 13.44
N ARG A 72 19.21 -6.03 12.95
CA ARG A 72 20.48 -6.46 12.33
C ARG A 72 20.55 -6.22 10.82
N SER A 73 19.49 -5.73 10.21
CA SER A 73 19.44 -5.41 8.78
C SER A 73 19.91 -3.96 8.54
N PRO A 74 20.49 -3.64 7.37
CA PRO A 74 20.92 -2.27 7.08
C PRO A 74 19.79 -1.25 7.20
N ILE A 75 18.58 -1.60 6.72
CA ILE A 75 17.40 -0.74 6.77
C ILE A 75 16.88 -0.61 8.22
N GLY A 76 16.74 -1.72 8.93
CA GLY A 76 16.28 -1.72 10.31
C GLY A 76 17.24 -0.98 11.25
N GLN A 77 18.55 -1.14 11.07
CA GLN A 77 19.56 -0.42 11.85
C GLN A 77 19.49 1.09 11.57
N TRP A 78 19.43 1.50 10.30
CA TRP A 78 19.33 2.91 9.91
C TRP A 78 18.08 3.61 10.49
N LEU A 79 16.96 2.87 10.59
CA LEU A 79 15.73 3.35 11.24
C LEU A 79 15.87 3.40 12.76
N TYR A 80 16.49 2.38 13.35
CA TYR A 80 16.73 2.31 14.79
C TYR A 80 17.61 3.47 15.29
N ASP A 81 18.67 3.79 14.56
CA ASP A 81 19.57 4.92 14.85
C ASP A 81 18.84 6.29 14.82
N ARG A 82 17.65 6.34 14.19
CA ARG A 82 16.75 7.51 14.15
C ARG A 82 15.58 7.42 15.13
N GLY A 83 15.59 6.43 16.04
CA GLY A 83 14.53 6.19 17.01
C GLY A 83 13.25 5.60 16.41
N VAL A 84 13.31 5.00 15.22
CA VAL A 84 12.16 4.37 14.57
C VAL A 84 12.24 2.85 14.69
N GLU A 85 11.48 2.30 15.63
CA GLU A 85 11.30 0.85 15.76
C GLU A 85 10.05 0.37 14.99
N ILE A 86 10.25 -0.54 14.03
CA ILE A 86 9.15 -1.13 13.24
C ILE A 86 8.75 -2.50 13.79
N VAL A 87 9.73 -3.34 14.12
CA VAL A 87 9.49 -4.70 14.63
C VAL A 87 8.99 -4.63 16.08
N PHE A 88 8.00 -5.47 16.41
CA PHE A 88 7.32 -5.49 17.72
C PHE A 88 6.65 -4.15 18.10
N ASN A 89 6.26 -3.36 17.10
CA ASN A 89 5.64 -2.05 17.26
C ASN A 89 4.38 -1.96 16.38
N TRP A 90 3.46 -1.06 16.72
CA TRP A 90 2.27 -0.77 15.90
C TRP A 90 2.65 -0.32 14.47
N LYS A 91 3.83 0.30 14.31
CA LYS A 91 4.38 0.64 12.99
C LYS A 91 4.59 -0.60 12.11
N GLY A 92 4.93 -1.74 12.70
CA GLY A 92 5.00 -3.03 12.02
C GLY A 92 3.64 -3.47 11.48
N VAL A 93 2.56 -3.28 12.25
CA VAL A 93 1.19 -3.54 11.76
C VAL A 93 0.89 -2.70 10.52
N LEU A 94 1.19 -1.40 10.58
CA LEU A 94 0.98 -0.48 9.45
C LEU A 94 1.75 -0.93 8.21
N VAL A 95 3.02 -1.31 8.36
CA VAL A 95 3.87 -1.78 7.26
C VAL A 95 3.37 -3.09 6.66
N ALA A 96 2.99 -4.07 7.50
CA ALA A 96 2.46 -5.34 7.04
C ALA A 96 1.17 -5.14 6.24
N MET A 97 0.23 -4.37 6.78
CA MET A 97 -1.03 -4.02 6.10
C MET A 97 -0.78 -3.28 4.78
N ALA A 98 0.14 -2.31 4.77
CA ALA A 98 0.53 -1.57 3.57
C ALA A 98 1.06 -2.49 2.47
N VAL A 99 2.02 -3.37 2.79
CA VAL A 99 2.64 -4.28 1.83
C VAL A 99 1.64 -5.28 1.27
N MET A 100 0.76 -5.82 2.10
CA MET A 100 -0.22 -6.83 1.68
C MET A 100 -1.40 -6.24 0.89
N SER A 101 -1.72 -4.96 1.09
CA SER A 101 -2.80 -4.26 0.37
C SER A 101 -2.34 -3.53 -0.90
N PHE A 102 -1.05 -3.18 -0.99
CA PHE A 102 -0.46 -2.49 -2.14
C PHE A 102 -0.74 -3.10 -3.51
N PRO A 103 -0.66 -4.45 -3.71
CA PRO A 103 -0.87 -5.06 -5.02
C PRO A 103 -2.28 -4.79 -5.57
N LEU A 104 -3.29 -4.83 -4.68
CA LEU A 104 -4.69 -4.61 -5.05
C LEU A 104 -4.96 -3.15 -5.40
N LEU A 105 -4.37 -2.22 -4.64
CA LEU A 105 -4.42 -0.79 -4.95
C LEU A 105 -3.86 -0.53 -6.35
N VAL A 106 -2.62 -0.94 -6.60
CA VAL A 106 -1.93 -0.66 -7.87
C VAL A 106 -2.69 -1.28 -9.04
N ARG A 107 -3.16 -2.53 -8.90
CA ARG A 107 -3.90 -3.22 -9.97
C ARG A 107 -5.21 -2.50 -10.30
N SER A 108 -6.01 -2.14 -9.30
CA SER A 108 -7.29 -1.48 -9.50
C SER A 108 -7.14 -0.08 -10.11
N VAL A 109 -6.22 0.72 -9.56
CA VAL A 109 -5.95 2.09 -10.05
C VAL A 109 -5.39 2.05 -11.47
N ARG A 110 -4.51 1.10 -11.77
CA ARG A 110 -3.92 0.95 -13.11
C ARG A 110 -4.99 0.65 -14.16
N THR A 111 -5.92 -0.26 -13.87
CA THR A 111 -7.04 -0.55 -14.78
C THR A 111 -7.82 0.72 -15.08
N SER A 112 -8.14 1.51 -14.06
CA SER A 112 -8.87 2.77 -14.25
C SER A 112 -8.08 3.79 -15.07
N PHE A 113 -6.76 3.89 -14.89
CA PHE A 113 -5.93 4.73 -15.76
C PHE A 113 -5.90 4.22 -17.20
N ALA A 114 -5.89 2.91 -17.42
CA ALA A 114 -5.93 2.33 -18.76
C ALA A 114 -7.25 2.62 -19.51
N GLU A 115 -8.36 2.82 -18.78
CA GLU A 115 -9.67 3.19 -19.33
C GLU A 115 -9.77 4.66 -19.74
N VAL A 116 -8.93 5.54 -19.18
CA VAL A 116 -8.89 6.96 -19.58
C VAL A 116 -8.41 7.07 -21.02
N ASN A 117 -9.25 7.65 -21.88
CA ASN A 117 -8.96 7.79 -23.31
C ASN A 117 -7.68 8.63 -23.55
N PRO A 118 -6.62 8.03 -24.15
CA PRO A 118 -5.36 8.74 -24.41
C PRO A 118 -5.51 9.98 -25.31
N ARG A 119 -6.57 10.05 -26.14
CA ARG A 119 -6.82 11.22 -26.99
C ARG A 119 -7.05 12.50 -26.20
N LEU A 120 -7.66 12.41 -25.02
CA LEU A 120 -7.89 13.58 -24.16
C LEU A 120 -6.56 14.15 -23.66
N GLU A 121 -5.62 13.28 -23.29
CA GLU A 121 -4.28 13.65 -22.87
C GLU A 121 -3.48 14.26 -24.04
N GLN A 122 -3.61 13.69 -25.25
CA GLN A 122 -2.97 14.21 -26.46
C GLN A 122 -3.50 15.60 -26.86
N ILE A 123 -4.82 15.82 -26.82
CA ILE A 123 -5.43 17.13 -27.11
C ILE A 123 -4.95 18.19 -26.11
N ALA A 124 -4.84 17.84 -24.83
CA ALA A 124 -4.32 18.77 -23.85
C ALA A 124 -2.84 19.10 -24.09
N ALA A 125 -2.04 18.11 -24.51
CA ALA A 125 -0.64 18.32 -24.86
C ALA A 125 -0.48 19.25 -26.08
N THR A 126 -1.34 19.15 -27.11
CA THR A 126 -1.29 20.08 -28.26
C THR A 126 -1.71 21.50 -27.90
N LEU A 127 -2.52 21.68 -26.84
CA LEU A 127 -2.83 22.98 -26.25
C LEU A 127 -1.74 23.51 -25.29
N GLY A 128 -0.58 22.84 -25.22
CA GLY A 128 0.57 23.27 -24.42
C GLY A 128 0.51 22.86 -22.94
N ALA A 129 -0.40 21.96 -22.55
CA ALA A 129 -0.41 21.45 -21.19
C ALA A 129 0.80 20.55 -20.92
N SER A 130 1.52 20.80 -19.82
CA SER A 130 2.60 19.94 -19.37
C SER A 130 2.08 18.59 -18.85
N GLY A 131 2.91 17.54 -18.87
CA GLY A 131 2.51 16.20 -18.41
C GLY A 131 1.94 16.17 -16.98
N TRP A 132 2.48 17.00 -16.07
CA TRP A 132 1.94 17.15 -14.72
C TRP A 132 0.55 17.79 -14.69
N ARG A 133 0.30 18.80 -15.53
CA ARG A 133 -1.05 19.39 -15.67
C ARG A 133 -2.04 18.37 -16.22
N ILE A 134 -1.66 17.63 -17.25
CA ILE A 134 -2.50 16.56 -17.82
C ILE A 134 -2.82 15.52 -16.75
N PHE A 135 -1.83 15.09 -15.98
CA PHE A 135 -2.01 14.11 -14.92
C PHE A 135 -3.01 14.57 -13.84
N PHE A 136 -2.81 15.76 -13.26
CA PHE A 136 -3.64 16.25 -12.16
C PHE A 136 -5.02 16.77 -12.59
N PHE A 137 -5.16 17.31 -13.80
CA PHE A 137 -6.40 17.95 -14.24
C PHE A 137 -7.23 17.13 -15.23
N ILE A 138 -6.66 16.06 -15.82
CA ILE A 138 -7.36 15.20 -16.77
C ILE A 138 -7.33 13.76 -16.29
N THR A 139 -6.14 13.17 -16.14
CA THR A 139 -6.01 11.73 -15.87
C THR A 139 -6.57 11.35 -14.50
N ILE A 140 -6.19 12.05 -13.42
CA ILE A 140 -6.73 11.79 -12.06
C ILE A 140 -8.24 12.02 -11.99
N PRO A 141 -8.79 13.18 -12.43
CA PRO A 141 -10.23 13.44 -12.35
C PRO A 141 -11.07 12.45 -13.16
N LEU A 142 -10.56 11.91 -14.27
CA LEU A 142 -11.27 10.89 -15.03
C LEU A 142 -11.17 9.50 -14.40
N ALA A 143 -10.05 9.17 -13.75
CA ALA A 143 -9.84 7.90 -13.06
C ALA A 143 -10.32 7.87 -11.59
N TYR A 144 -10.89 8.96 -11.07
CA TYR A 144 -11.15 9.10 -9.63
C TYR A 144 -12.02 7.99 -9.03
N LYS A 145 -13.02 7.49 -9.77
CA LYS A 145 -13.88 6.38 -9.31
C LYS A 145 -13.06 5.11 -9.10
N GLY A 146 -12.14 4.80 -10.01
CA GLY A 146 -11.24 3.67 -9.88
C GLY A 146 -10.18 3.87 -8.80
N ILE A 147 -9.74 5.11 -8.57
CA ILE A 147 -8.85 5.43 -7.43
C ILE A 147 -9.55 5.16 -6.10
N ILE A 148 -10.80 5.62 -5.95
CA ILE A 148 -11.60 5.37 -4.75
C ILE A 148 -11.86 3.86 -4.57
N ALA A 149 -12.24 3.16 -5.65
CA ALA A 149 -12.45 1.73 -5.61
C ALA A 149 -11.17 0.98 -5.20
N GLY A 150 -10.01 1.35 -5.75
CA GLY A 150 -8.72 0.78 -5.39
C GLY A 150 -8.34 1.03 -3.94
N ALA A 151 -8.60 2.24 -3.43
CA ALA A 151 -8.37 2.57 -2.02
C ALA A 151 -9.27 1.75 -1.08
N LEU A 152 -10.55 1.58 -1.43
CA LEU A 152 -11.49 0.76 -0.65
C LEU A 152 -11.11 -0.72 -0.66
N LEU A 153 -10.67 -1.25 -1.81
CA LEU A 153 -10.16 -2.63 -1.92
C LEU A 153 -8.90 -2.82 -1.08
N ALA A 154 -7.95 -1.88 -1.15
CA ALA A 154 -6.73 -1.92 -0.36
C ALA A 154 -7.04 -1.87 1.15
N PHE A 155 -7.94 -0.99 1.57
CA PHE A 155 -8.40 -0.90 2.95
C PHE A 155 -9.09 -2.19 3.42
N SER A 156 -9.99 -2.74 2.61
CA SER A 156 -10.66 -4.01 2.91
C SER A 156 -9.66 -5.15 3.07
N ARG A 157 -8.62 -5.17 2.22
CA ARG A 157 -7.54 -6.15 2.32
C ARG A 157 -6.66 -5.95 3.54
N ALA A 158 -6.37 -4.70 3.91
CA ALA A 158 -5.61 -4.38 5.13
C ALA A 158 -6.32 -4.86 6.39
N LEU A 159 -7.64 -4.68 6.49
CA LEU A 159 -8.45 -5.19 7.61
C LEU A 159 -8.41 -6.71 7.75
N GLY A 160 -8.31 -7.42 6.62
CA GLY A 160 -8.17 -8.88 6.60
C GLY A 160 -6.75 -9.40 6.82
N GLU A 161 -5.75 -8.53 7.03
CA GLU A 161 -4.36 -8.95 7.18
C GLU A 161 -4.01 -9.34 8.62
N PHE A 162 -3.69 -10.62 8.80
CA PHE A 162 -3.26 -11.16 10.09
C PHE A 162 -1.87 -11.83 10.03
N GLY A 163 -1.59 -12.61 9.00
CA GLY A 163 -0.42 -13.49 8.96
C GLY A 163 0.93 -12.76 8.90
N ALA A 164 1.03 -11.72 8.08
CA ALA A 164 2.23 -10.88 8.05
C ALA A 164 2.33 -9.99 9.30
N THR A 165 1.18 -9.52 9.79
CA THR A 165 1.07 -8.65 10.97
C THR A 165 1.59 -9.32 12.23
N ILE A 166 1.16 -10.55 12.54
CA ILE A 166 1.56 -11.23 13.78
C ILE A 166 3.05 -11.53 13.83
N LEU A 167 3.69 -11.78 12.69
CA LEU A 167 5.15 -11.99 12.64
C LEU A 167 5.94 -10.71 12.86
N LEU A 168 5.45 -9.58 12.34
CA LEU A 168 6.19 -8.33 12.37
C LEU A 168 5.93 -7.51 13.65
N ALA A 169 4.68 -7.49 14.10
CA ALA A 169 4.27 -6.78 15.31
C ALA A 169 4.32 -7.67 16.57
N GLY A 170 4.38 -9.01 16.41
CA GLY A 170 4.32 -9.94 17.52
C GLY A 170 3.03 -9.82 18.33
N ASN A 171 3.06 -10.34 19.56
CA ASN A 171 2.09 -10.00 20.59
C ASN A 171 2.66 -8.84 21.44
N ILE A 172 2.05 -7.66 21.36
CA ILE A 172 2.51 -6.48 22.08
C ILE A 172 2.16 -6.66 23.57
N SER A 173 3.18 -6.94 24.39
CA SER A 173 3.02 -7.11 25.84
C SER A 173 2.38 -5.87 26.46
N GLY A 174 1.28 -6.05 27.20
CA GLY A 174 0.54 -4.98 27.88
C GLY A 174 -0.52 -4.21 27.04
N ARG A 175 -0.74 -4.55 25.77
CA ARG A 175 -1.82 -3.98 24.93
C ARG A 175 -2.71 -5.02 24.24
N THR A 176 -2.20 -6.24 24.02
CA THR A 176 -2.95 -7.37 23.41
C THR A 176 -2.76 -8.70 24.17
N GLN A 177 -2.45 -8.63 25.47
CA GLN A 177 -2.38 -9.82 26.32
C GLN A 177 -3.79 -10.16 26.83
N THR A 178 -4.20 -11.41 26.60
CA THR A 178 -5.05 -12.17 27.53
C THR A 178 -4.18 -12.81 28.59
#